data_AF-A0A5Q4GFN2-F1
#
_entry.id   AF-A0A5Q4GFN2-F1
#
_cell.length_a   1.000
_cell.length_b   1.000
_cell.length_c   1.000
_cell.angle_alpha   90.00
_cell.angle_beta   90.00
_cell.angle_gamma   90.00
#
_symmetry.space_group_name_H-M   'P 1'
#
loop_
_entity.id
_entity.type
_entity.pdbx_description
1 polymer ?
#
loop_
_entity_poly.entity_id
_entity_poly.type
_entity_poly.pdbx_seq_one_letter_code
_entity_poly.pdbx_strand_id
1 'polypeptide(L)'
;MHATLAIGDGQLFLHGEFPEFCGQDSARSPTCLDAVTCSLHLNVDDADQARARALAAGAEQTMPLEDQFWGMRYGQLRDPFGHLRATAAPLT
;
A
#
# COMPACT_ATOMS: atom_id res chain seq x y z
N MET A 1 -9.18 -12.85 12.60
CA MET A 1 -9.25 -11.46 13.12
C MET A 1 -9.04 -10.50 11.96
N HIS A 2 -9.88 -9.46 11.83
CA HIS A 2 -9.75 -8.45 10.78
C HIS A 2 -9.63 -7.05 11.40
N ALA A 3 -9.07 -6.10 10.66
CA ALA A 3 -9.14 -4.68 10.90
C ALA A 3 -10.08 -4.04 9.88
N THR A 4 -10.81 -3.02 10.30
CA THR A 4 -11.65 -2.20 9.42
C THR A 4 -11.09 -0.80 9.38
N LEU A 5 -10.79 -0.31 8.18
CA LEU A 5 -10.33 1.03 7.93
C LEU A 5 -11.44 1.84 7.27
N ALA A 6 -11.83 2.97 7.87
CA ALA A 6 -12.73 3.92 7.23
C ALA A 6 -11.97 4.70 6.15
N ILE A 7 -12.49 4.75 4.92
CA ILE A 7 -11.92 5.49 3.80
C ILE A 7 -13.05 6.24 3.10
N GLY A 8 -13.05 7.57 3.20
CA GLY A 8 -14.20 8.39 2.78
C GLY A 8 -15.47 7.93 3.50
N ASP A 9 -16.53 7.69 2.74
CA ASP A 9 -17.80 7.16 3.26
C ASP A 9 -17.85 5.61 3.27
N GLY A 10 -16.75 4.96 2.89
CA GLY A 10 -16.63 3.51 2.77
C GLY A 10 -15.83 2.85 3.89
N GLN A 11 -15.79 1.53 3.85
CA GLN A 11 -14.99 0.69 4.74
C GLN A 11 -14.15 -0.29 3.95
N LEU A 12 -12.87 -0.40 4.32
CA LEU A 12 -11.94 -1.41 3.83
C LEU A 12 -11.68 -2.42 4.94
N PHE A 13 -12.01 -3.68 4.68
CA PHE A 13 -11.72 -4.79 5.58
C PHE A 13 -10.38 -5.41 5.20
N LEU A 14 -9.50 -5.57 6.19
CA LEU A 14 -8.15 -6.09 6.03
C LEU A 14 -7.94 -7.20 7.04
N HIS A 15 -7.28 -8.28 6.65
CA HIS A 15 -6.95 -9.36 7.57
C HIS A 15 -5.64 -10.02 7.14
N GLY A 16 -4.90 -10.58 8.11
CA GLY A 16 -3.73 -11.41 7.80
C GLY A 16 -4.13 -12.74 7.18
N GLU A 17 -3.17 -13.50 6.66
CA GLU A 17 -3.43 -14.86 6.19
C GLU A 17 -3.94 -15.76 7.34
N PHE A 18 -4.82 -16.71 7.01
CA PHE A 18 -5.35 -17.70 7.96
C PHE A 18 -5.17 -19.13 7.45
N PRO A 19 -3.92 -19.65 7.33
CA PRO A 19 -3.63 -20.93 6.65
C PRO A 19 -4.44 -22.12 7.18
N GLU A 20 -4.84 -22.07 8.45
CA GLU A 20 -5.66 -23.07 9.15
C GLU A 20 -7.08 -23.21 8.58
N PHE A 21 -7.58 -22.17 7.91
CA PHE A 21 -8.90 -22.11 7.30
C PHE A 21 -8.82 -22.16 5.76
N CYS A 22 -7.65 -22.47 5.21
CA CYS A 22 -7.32 -22.28 3.80
C CYS A 22 -7.28 -23.57 2.98
N GLY A 23 -8.25 -23.74 2.08
CA GLY A 23 -8.09 -24.48 0.81
C GLY A 23 -7.54 -23.58 -0.30
N GLN A 24 -7.61 -24.03 -1.56
CA GLN A 24 -7.13 -23.26 -2.74
C GLN A 24 -7.81 -21.89 -2.92
N ASP A 25 -8.99 -21.68 -2.33
CA ASP A 25 -9.83 -20.47 -2.51
C ASP A 25 -9.65 -19.41 -1.41
N SER A 26 -8.55 -19.44 -0.67
CA SER A 26 -8.29 -18.51 0.42
C SER A 26 -7.42 -17.32 0.03
N ALA A 27 -7.61 -16.20 0.73
CA ALA A 27 -6.81 -14.99 0.52
C ALA A 27 -5.35 -15.25 0.89
N ARG A 28 -4.45 -15.05 -0.09
CA ARG A 28 -3.00 -15.17 0.05
C ARG A 28 -2.34 -13.80 -0.10
N SER A 29 -1.33 -13.56 0.70
CA SER A 29 -0.47 -12.39 0.67
C SER A 29 0.35 -12.37 -0.63
N PRO A 30 0.73 -11.17 -1.11
CA PRO A 30 1.64 -11.02 -2.24
C PRO A 30 2.94 -11.79 -2.07
N THR A 31 3.49 -11.81 -0.84
CA THR A 31 4.72 -12.53 -0.51
C THR A 31 4.56 -14.04 -0.69
N CYS A 32 3.44 -14.62 -0.27
CA CYS A 32 3.16 -16.06 -0.48
C CYS A 32 3.04 -16.41 -1.97
N LEU A 33 2.53 -15.49 -2.79
CA LEU A 33 2.30 -15.68 -4.21
C LEU A 33 3.53 -15.37 -5.09
N ASP A 34 4.57 -14.76 -4.52
CA ASP A 34 5.68 -14.14 -5.26
C ASP A 34 5.18 -13.22 -6.40
N ALA A 35 4.06 -12.53 -6.15
CA ALA A 35 3.38 -11.73 -7.15
C ALA A 35 2.63 -10.56 -6.51
N VAL A 36 2.52 -9.44 -7.22
CA VAL A 36 1.68 -8.31 -6.79
C VAL A 36 0.24 -8.57 -7.22
N THR A 37 -0.66 -8.74 -6.27
CA THR A 37 -2.08 -8.99 -6.55
C THR A 37 -2.90 -7.71 -6.70
N CYS A 38 -2.50 -6.64 -6.02
CA CYS A 38 -3.09 -5.30 -6.15
C CYS A 38 -2.08 -4.23 -5.74
N SER A 39 -2.30 -3.00 -6.23
CA SER A 39 -1.60 -1.79 -5.77
C SER A 39 -2.62 -0.77 -5.30
N LEU A 40 -2.40 -0.18 -4.13
CA LEU A 40 -3.26 0.88 -3.59
C LEU A 40 -2.63 2.23 -3.87
N HIS A 41 -3.32 3.06 -4.66
CA HIS A 41 -2.92 4.45 -4.89
C HIS A 41 -3.60 5.37 -3.88
N LEU A 42 -2.81 6.12 -3.13
CA LEU A 42 -3.27 7.07 -2.13
C LEU A 42 -2.91 8.49 -2.56
N ASN A 43 -3.93 9.31 -2.79
CA ASN A 43 -3.76 10.75 -2.89
C ASN A 43 -3.70 11.33 -1.48
N VAL A 44 -2.66 12.08 -1.18
CA VAL A 44 -2.40 12.67 0.12
C VAL A 44 -2.05 14.14 -0.04
N ASP A 45 -2.22 14.91 1.04
CA ASP A 45 -1.86 16.32 1.05
C ASP A 45 -0.33 16.52 1.03
N ASP A 46 0.42 15.61 1.66
CA ASP A 46 1.88 15.65 1.75
C ASP A 46 2.48 14.25 1.50
N ALA A 47 3.05 14.05 0.30
CA ALA A 47 3.63 12.78 -0.10
C ALA A 47 4.95 12.46 0.62
N ASP A 48 5.76 13.47 0.97
CA ASP A 48 7.03 13.28 1.68
C ASP A 48 6.78 12.82 3.12
N GLN A 49 5.85 13.47 3.82
CA GLN A 49 5.45 13.06 5.16
C GLN A 49 4.83 11.66 5.17
N ALA A 50 3.93 11.36 4.22
CA ALA A 50 3.33 10.03 4.12
C ALA A 50 4.40 8.94 3.88
N ARG A 51 5.37 9.22 3.00
CA ARG A 51 6.47 8.32 2.70
C ARG A 51 7.40 8.11 3.89
N ALA A 52 7.77 9.17 4.60
CA ALA A 52 8.62 9.05 5.79
C ALA A 52 8.00 8.13 6.85
N ARG A 53 6.68 8.25 7.09
CA ARG A 53 5.94 7.36 8.01
C ARG A 53 5.95 5.91 7.53
N ALA A 54 5.75 5.66 6.25
CA ALA A 54 5.75 4.32 5.70
C ALA A 54 7.13 3.65 5.80
N LEU A 55 8.20 4.37 5.47
CA LEU A 55 9.58 3.87 5.62
C LEU A 55 9.91 3.56 7.10
N ALA A 56 9.52 4.44 8.02
CA ALA A 56 9.70 4.21 9.46
C ALA A 56 8.93 2.98 9.98
N ALA A 57 7.83 2.61 9.32
CA ALA A 57 7.05 1.40 9.61
C ALA A 57 7.61 0.12 8.94
N GLY A 58 8.76 0.21 8.27
CA GLY A 58 9.43 -0.94 7.63
C GLY A 58 9.03 -1.17 6.17
N ALA A 59 8.38 -0.22 5.51
CA ALA A 59 8.19 -0.30 4.07
C ALA A 59 9.51 -0.09 3.31
N GLU A 60 9.63 -0.74 2.16
CA GLU A 60 10.77 -0.64 1.26
C GLU A 60 10.45 0.24 0.07
N GLN A 61 11.41 1.05 -0.35
CA GLN A 61 11.27 1.87 -1.55
C GLN A 61 11.36 1.01 -2.81
N THR A 62 10.30 1.00 -3.62
CA THR A 62 10.30 0.37 -4.94
C THR A 62 10.43 1.39 -6.07
N MET A 63 9.93 2.60 -5.86
CA MET A 63 10.10 3.73 -6.78
C MET A 63 10.36 5.02 -5.99
N PRO A 64 11.41 5.79 -6.33
CA PRO A 64 11.68 7.10 -5.73
C PRO A 64 10.46 8.03 -5.73
N LEU A 65 10.38 8.92 -4.74
CA LEU A 65 9.36 9.97 -4.71
C LEU A 65 9.93 11.16 -5.47
N GLU A 66 9.35 11.43 -6.63
CA GLU A 66 9.85 12.41 -7.58
C GLU A 66 8.71 13.21 -8.17
N ASP A 67 9.03 14.40 -8.65
CA ASP A 67 8.09 15.28 -9.34
C ASP A 67 7.89 14.77 -10.76
N GLN A 68 6.65 14.40 -11.08
CA GLN A 68 6.30 13.77 -12.35
C GLN A 68 5.74 14.79 -13.33
N PHE A 69 5.91 14.52 -14.63
CA PHE A 69 5.50 15.43 -15.70
C PHE A 69 3.99 15.73 -15.74
N TRP A 70 3.17 14.92 -15.06
CA TRP A 70 1.72 15.10 -14.93
C TRP A 70 1.31 15.92 -13.69
N GLY A 71 2.24 16.68 -13.10
CA GLY A 71 1.91 17.67 -12.06
C GLY A 71 1.74 17.09 -10.66
N MET A 72 2.31 15.91 -10.40
CA MET A 72 2.21 15.24 -9.10
C MET A 72 3.59 14.87 -8.57
N ARG A 73 3.80 15.02 -7.26
CA ARG A 73 4.88 14.36 -6.53
C ARG A 73 4.46 12.92 -6.24
N TYR A 74 5.12 11.95 -6.87
CA TYR A 74 4.65 10.56 -6.91
C TYR A 74 5.76 9.54 -6.73
N GLY A 75 5.46 8.45 -6.02
CA GLY A 75 6.38 7.37 -5.72
C GLY A 75 5.66 6.09 -5.28
N GLN A 76 6.41 4.98 -5.17
CA GLN A 76 5.87 3.69 -4.72
C GLN A 76 6.75 3.05 -3.64
N LEU A 77 6.09 2.32 -2.76
CA LEU A 77 6.70 1.52 -1.70
C LEU A 77 6.10 0.11 -1.71
N ARG A 78 6.86 -0.85 -1.20
CA ARG A 78 6.38 -2.19 -0.82
C ARG A 78 6.28 -2.25 0.70
N ASP A 79 5.13 -2.66 1.23
CA ASP A 79 4.96 -2.82 2.67
C ASP A 79 5.54 -4.16 3.18
N PRO A 80 5.68 -4.36 4.50
CA PRO A 80 6.22 -5.61 5.06
C PRO A 80 5.44 -6.89 4.69
N PHE A 81 4.22 -6.76 4.18
CA PHE A 81 3.38 -7.88 3.74
C PHE A 81 3.43 -8.10 2.22
N GLY A 82 4.28 -7.35 1.52
CA GLY A 82 4.52 -7.47 0.08
C GLY A 82 3.54 -6.66 -0.79
N HIS A 83 2.62 -5.88 -0.21
CA HIS A 83 1.70 -5.07 -1.00
C HIS A 83 2.40 -3.83 -1.57
N LEU A 84 2.14 -3.53 -2.85
CA LEU A 84 2.56 -2.26 -3.44
C LEU A 84 1.59 -1.15 -3.03
N ARG A 85 2.15 -0.02 -2.63
CA ARG A 85 1.43 1.22 -2.37
C ARG A 85 2.04 2.35 -3.17
N ALA A 86 1.19 3.10 -3.86
CA ALA A 86 1.58 4.31 -4.55
C ALA A 86 1.06 5.52 -3.75
N THR A 87 1.86 6.57 -3.69
CA THR A 87 1.50 7.81 -2.99
C THR A 87 1.69 8.97 -3.94
N ALA A 88 0.70 9.85 -4.04
CA ALA A 88 0.74 11.03 -4.87
C ALA A 88 0.24 12.25 -4.09
N ALA A 89 0.92 13.39 -4.27
CA ALA A 89 0.42 14.71 -3.86
C ALA A 89 0.53 15.68 -5.06
N PRO A 90 -0.36 16.68 -5.19
CA PRO A 90 -0.20 17.74 -6.17
C PRO A 90 1.13 18.47 -5.98
N LEU A 91 1.78 18.88 -7.08
CA LEU A 91 2.93 19.80 -6.99
C LEU A 91 2.43 21.18 -6.54
N THR A 92 3.02 21.71 -5.48
CA THR A 92 2.77 23.07 -4.96
C THR A 92 3.74 24.07 -5.53
#